data_AF-A0A2V5PCA0-F1
#
_entry.id   AF-A0A2V5PCA0-F1
#
_cell.length_a   1.000
_cell.length_b   1.000
_cell.length_c   1.000
_cell.angle_alpha   90.00
_cell.angle_beta   90.00
_cell.angle_gamma   90.00
#
_symmetry.space_group_name_H-M   'P 1'
#
loop_
_entity.id
_entity.type
_entity.pdbx_description
1 polymer ?
#
loop_
_entity_poly.entity_id
_entity_poly.type
_entity_poly.pdbx_seq_one_letter_code
_entity_poly.pdbx_strand_id
1 'polypeptide(L)'
;MTTEGVSQITVQFLLERNRDIAAQDVRDKVNTILARLPPGTDPPIIDKFDLDAIPVISISVSAPRDLKEITYVTDKFIKQNLETVQDVGSISMLGARTRAVQVSVDIGKLRAYNLTIDDVRKALGRQNLEVPGGRLNQRPRELVVRTLGRMQTVKSFNDLIVANFAGQPVYLK
;
A
#
# COMPACT_ATOMS: atom_id res chain seq x y z
N MET A 1 -7.26 -22.27 5.59
CA MET A 1 -7.12 -21.87 7.01
C MET A 1 -7.67 -20.46 7.11
N THR A 2 -8.57 -20.19 8.06
CA THR A 2 -9.12 -18.84 8.25
C THR A 2 -8.60 -18.33 9.57
N THR A 3 -7.85 -17.24 9.51
CA THR A 3 -7.39 -16.49 10.68
C THR A 3 -8.11 -15.14 10.64
N GLU A 4 -8.28 -14.46 11.77
CA GLU A 4 -9.00 -13.18 11.81
C GLU A 4 -8.46 -12.19 10.76
N GLY A 5 -9.34 -11.74 9.85
CA GLY A 5 -8.98 -10.84 8.73
C GLY A 5 -8.34 -11.48 7.50
N VAL A 6 -8.04 -12.80 7.51
CA VAL A 6 -7.38 -13.50 6.39
C VAL A 6 -8.06 -14.83 6.08
N SER A 7 -8.49 -15.01 4.83
CA SER A 7 -9.04 -16.28 4.32
C SER A 7 -8.13 -16.88 3.26
N GLN A 8 -7.71 -18.14 3.45
CA GLN A 8 -6.92 -18.88 2.47
C GLN A 8 -7.71 -20.09 1.94
N ILE A 9 -7.87 -20.13 0.62
CA ILE A 9 -8.57 -21.19 -0.12
C ILE A 9 -7.56 -21.88 -1.04
N THR A 10 -7.51 -23.20 -0.99
CA THR A 10 -6.66 -24.02 -1.87
C THR A 10 -7.55 -24.78 -2.85
N VAL A 11 -7.28 -24.65 -4.15
CA VAL A 11 -8.00 -25.36 -5.21
C VAL A 11 -7.04 -26.37 -5.83
N GLN A 12 -7.44 -27.65 -5.86
CA GLN A 12 -6.65 -28.73 -6.42
C GLN A 12 -7.21 -29.12 -7.79
N PHE A 13 -6.32 -29.28 -8.77
CA PHE A 13 -6.64 -29.72 -10.13
C PHE A 13 -5.93 -31.04 -10.44
N LEU A 14 -6.44 -31.77 -11.43
CA LEU A 14 -5.75 -32.94 -11.98
C LEU A 14 -4.43 -32.52 -12.66
N LEU A 15 -3.40 -33.36 -12.58
CA LEU A 15 -2.05 -33.08 -13.10
C LEU A 15 -2.02 -32.73 -14.59
N GLU A 16 -2.94 -33.30 -15.37
CA GLU A 16 -3.04 -33.11 -16.83
C GLU A 16 -3.58 -31.72 -17.20
N ARG A 17 -4.16 -30.99 -16.25
CA ARG A 17 -4.69 -29.65 -16.49
C ARG A 17 -3.54 -28.65 -16.57
N ASN A 18 -3.51 -27.88 -17.65
CA ASN A 18 -2.57 -26.77 -17.77
C ASN A 18 -2.78 -25.76 -16.63
N ARG A 19 -1.70 -25.47 -15.89
CA ARG A 19 -1.70 -24.60 -14.71
C ARG A 19 -2.13 -23.16 -15.03
N ASP A 20 -1.75 -22.62 -16.18
CA ASP A 20 -2.09 -21.24 -16.58
C ASP A 20 -3.58 -21.11 -16.90
N ILE A 21 -4.14 -22.10 -17.61
CA ILE A 21 -5.58 -22.14 -17.88
C ILE A 21 -6.37 -22.28 -16.58
N ALA A 22 -5.95 -23.17 -15.67
CA ALA A 22 -6.60 -23.33 -14.38
C ALA A 22 -6.58 -22.05 -13.53
N ALA A 23 -5.44 -21.35 -13.49
CA ALA A 23 -5.33 -20.07 -12.78
C ALA A 23 -6.22 -18.98 -13.40
N GLN A 24 -6.34 -18.96 -14.73
CA GLN A 24 -7.23 -18.03 -15.44
C GLN A 24 -8.70 -18.31 -15.11
N ASP A 25 -9.13 -19.57 -15.16
CA ASP A 25 -10.50 -19.97 -14.81
C ASP A 25 -10.87 -19.56 -13.37
N VAL A 26 -9.94 -19.75 -12.42
CA VAL A 26 -10.12 -19.33 -11.03
C VAL A 26 -10.23 -17.80 -10.94
N ARG A 27 -9.34 -17.07 -11.60
CA ARG A 27 -9.37 -15.59 -11.63
C ARG A 27 -10.69 -15.08 -12.18
N ASP A 28 -11.17 -15.66 -13.28
CA ASP A 28 -12.43 -15.27 -13.90
C ASP A 28 -13.62 -15.52 -12.96
N LYS A 29 -13.65 -16.67 -12.27
CA LYS A 29 -14.71 -16.95 -11.28
C LYS A 29 -14.64 -16.02 -10.08
N VAL A 30 -13.45 -15.76 -9.55
CA VAL A 30 -13.26 -14.81 -8.44
C VAL A 30 -13.73 -13.41 -8.83
N ASN A 31 -13.41 -12.95 -10.05
CA ASN A 31 -13.84 -11.65 -10.57
C ASN A 31 -15.38 -11.51 -10.58
N THR A 32 -16.14 -12.58 -10.84
CA THR A 32 -17.62 -12.52 -10.81
C THR A 32 -18.21 -12.29 -9.43
N ILE A 33 -17.46 -12.61 -8.37
CA ILE A 33 -17.93 -12.50 -6.98
C ILE A 33 -17.30 -11.33 -6.23
N LEU A 34 -16.34 -10.59 -6.81
CA LEU A 34 -15.70 -9.44 -6.17
C LEU A 34 -16.72 -8.41 -5.67
N ALA A 35 -17.77 -8.14 -6.46
CA ALA A 35 -18.82 -7.20 -6.09
C ALA A 35 -19.71 -7.67 -4.91
N ARG A 36 -19.63 -8.95 -4.54
CA ARG A 36 -20.33 -9.53 -3.39
C ARG A 36 -19.48 -9.50 -2.11
N LEU A 37 -18.20 -9.14 -2.21
CA LEU A 37 -17.34 -9.01 -1.05
C LEU A 37 -17.70 -7.74 -0.25
N PRO A 38 -17.53 -7.76 1.08
CA PRO A 38 -17.73 -6.57 1.90
C PRO A 38 -16.89 -5.37 1.41
N PRO A 39 -17.40 -4.14 1.52
CA PRO A 39 -16.64 -2.95 1.15
C PRO A 39 -15.38 -2.84 2.00
N GLY A 40 -14.26 -2.47 1.37
CA GLY A 40 -12.95 -2.40 2.02
C GLY A 40 -12.17 -3.72 2.05
N THR A 41 -12.68 -4.78 1.40
CA THR A 41 -11.90 -6.01 1.17
C THR A 41 -10.86 -5.77 0.07
N ASP A 42 -9.59 -6.05 0.36
CA ASP A 42 -8.55 -6.03 -0.67
C ASP A 42 -8.82 -7.11 -1.73
N PRO A 43 -8.51 -6.86 -3.02
CA PRO A 43 -8.66 -7.86 -4.05
C PRO A 43 -7.92 -9.15 -3.67
N PRO A 44 -8.56 -10.32 -3.73
CA PRO A 44 -7.91 -11.58 -3.43
C PRO A 44 -6.76 -11.83 -4.40
N ILE A 45 -5.65 -12.35 -3.88
CA ILE A 45 -4.48 -12.72 -4.67
C ILE A 45 -4.65 -14.18 -5.09
N ILE A 46 -4.71 -14.42 -6.40
CA ILE A 46 -4.69 -15.77 -6.96
C ILE A 46 -3.25 -16.11 -7.27
N ASP A 47 -2.70 -17.05 -6.51
CA ASP A 47 -1.34 -17.54 -6.71
C ASP A 47 -1.33 -19.00 -7.17
N LYS A 48 -0.38 -19.32 -8.04
CA LYS A 48 -0.17 -20.69 -8.54
C LYS A 48 0.75 -21.37 -7.54
N PHE A 49 0.21 -22.30 -6.75
CA PHE A 49 1.03 -23.07 -5.83
C PHE A 49 2.04 -23.91 -6.64
N ASP A 50 3.30 -23.54 -6.55
CA ASP A 50 4.39 -24.20 -7.24
C ASP A 50 5.24 -24.96 -6.21
N LEU A 51 5.26 -26.28 -6.32
CA LEU A 51 6.09 -27.12 -5.45
C LEU A 51 7.59 -26.89 -5.71
N ASP A 52 7.93 -26.32 -6.87
CA ASP A 52 9.31 -25.95 -7.23
C ASP A 52 9.71 -24.58 -6.67
N ALA A 53 8.78 -23.80 -6.09
CA ALA A 53 9.06 -22.49 -5.49
C ALA A 53 9.64 -22.57 -4.07
N ILE A 54 10.25 -23.70 -3.70
CA ILE A 54 11.00 -23.82 -2.44
C ILE A 54 12.16 -22.82 -2.48
N PRO A 55 12.35 -21.97 -1.45
CA PRO A 55 13.44 -21.02 -1.42
C PRO A 55 14.79 -21.73 -1.58
N VAL A 56 15.48 -21.45 -2.68
CA VAL A 56 16.82 -22.02 -2.95
C VAL A 56 17.93 -21.31 -2.18
N ILE A 57 17.70 -20.06 -1.77
CA ILE A 57 18.65 -19.23 -1.02
C ILE A 57 17.89 -18.51 0.11
N SER A 58 18.49 -18.51 1.30
CA SER A 58 18.04 -17.70 2.44
C SER A 58 19.11 -16.70 2.82
N ILE A 59 18.74 -15.42 2.90
CA ILE A 59 19.65 -14.32 3.23
C ILE A 59 19.17 -13.69 4.53
N SER A 60 20.08 -13.56 5.51
CA SER A 60 19.82 -12.80 6.73
C SER A 60 20.51 -11.45 6.68
N VAL A 61 19.79 -10.38 7.02
CA VAL A 61 20.30 -9.01 7.02
C VAL A 61 20.20 -8.46 8.44
N SER A 62 21.34 -8.05 9.00
CA SER A 62 21.44 -7.50 10.34
C SER A 62 22.38 -6.29 10.38
N ALA A 63 22.03 -5.27 11.17
CA ALA A 63 22.87 -4.11 11.43
C ALA A 63 22.59 -3.56 12.84
N PRO A 64 23.52 -2.81 13.46
CA PRO A 64 23.28 -2.09 14.71
C PRO A 64 22.45 -0.82 14.45
N ARG A 65 21.28 -0.98 13.83
CA ARG A 65 20.34 0.09 13.41
C ARG A 65 18.90 -0.31 13.75
N ASP A 66 17.97 0.65 13.70
CA ASP A 66 16.56 0.35 13.91
C ASP A 66 16.02 -0.59 12.81
N LEU A 67 15.15 -1.53 13.17
CA LEU A 67 14.60 -2.51 12.25
C LEU A 67 13.88 -1.86 11.05
N LYS A 68 13.30 -0.66 11.21
CA LYS A 68 12.69 0.09 10.10
C LYS A 68 13.72 0.50 9.06
N GLU A 69 14.90 0.91 9.50
CA GLU A 69 15.99 1.32 8.61
C GLU A 69 16.56 0.11 7.88
N ILE A 70 16.78 -1.00 8.61
CA ILE A 70 17.19 -2.28 8.01
C ILE A 70 16.17 -2.74 6.97
N THR A 71 14.88 -2.70 7.30
CA THR A 71 13.80 -3.05 6.37
C THR A 71 13.81 -2.16 5.13
N TYR A 72 13.95 -0.85 5.30
CA TYR A 72 13.99 0.10 4.18
C TYR A 72 15.18 -0.18 3.24
N VAL A 73 16.37 -0.38 3.80
CA VAL A 73 17.57 -0.68 3.02
C VAL A 73 17.43 -2.03 2.31
N THR A 74 16.93 -3.04 3.02
CA THR A 74 16.73 -4.37 2.46
C THR A 74 15.70 -4.35 1.33
N ASP A 75 14.60 -3.61 1.48
CA ASP A 75 13.56 -3.51 0.46
C ASP A 75 14.05 -2.73 -0.77
N LYS A 76 14.66 -1.56 -0.57
CA LYS A 76 15.01 -0.65 -1.68
C LYS A 76 16.30 -0.97 -2.40
N PHE A 77 17.28 -1.57 -1.73
CA PHE A 77 18.59 -1.79 -2.33
C PHE A 77 18.93 -3.28 -2.49
N ILE A 78 18.49 -4.15 -1.60
CA ILE A 78 18.84 -5.58 -1.69
C ILE A 78 17.79 -6.30 -2.55
N LYS A 79 16.52 -6.26 -2.13
CA LYS A 79 15.42 -6.97 -2.78
C LYS A 79 15.25 -6.50 -4.23
N GLN A 80 15.10 -5.19 -4.46
CA GLN A 80 14.92 -4.66 -5.82
C GLN A 80 16.07 -5.03 -6.77
N ASN A 81 17.31 -5.04 -6.30
CA ASN A 81 18.45 -5.44 -7.14
C ASN A 81 18.41 -6.94 -7.47
N LEU A 82 18.13 -7.80 -6.47
CA LEU A 82 18.02 -9.24 -6.69
C LEU A 82 16.83 -9.60 -7.60
N GLU A 83 15.72 -8.87 -7.52
CA GLU A 83 14.58 -9.04 -8.43
C GLU A 83 14.91 -8.74 -9.90
N THR A 84 15.98 -7.99 -10.18
CA THR A 84 16.43 -7.74 -11.58
C THR A 84 17.33 -8.82 -12.15
N VAL A 85 17.79 -9.77 -11.32
CA VAL A 85 18.67 -10.85 -11.76
C VAL A 85 17.85 -11.86 -12.57
N GLN A 86 18.40 -12.28 -13.71
CA GLN A 86 17.79 -13.29 -14.56
C GLN A 86 17.54 -14.58 -13.77
N ASP A 87 16.39 -15.22 -14.02
CA ASP A 87 15.94 -16.47 -13.38
C ASP A 87 15.57 -16.36 -11.88
N VAL A 88 15.49 -15.15 -11.33
CA VAL A 88 14.87 -14.93 -10.01
C VAL A 88 13.35 -14.92 -10.16
N GLY A 89 12.71 -15.99 -9.71
CA GLY A 89 11.26 -16.13 -9.77
C GLY A 89 10.51 -15.30 -8.71
N SER A 90 10.96 -15.32 -7.46
CA SER A 90 10.37 -14.51 -6.39
C SER A 90 11.34 -14.27 -5.22
N ILE A 91 11.14 -13.17 -4.50
CA ILE A 91 11.85 -12.87 -3.26
C ILE A 91 10.84 -12.50 -2.19
N SER A 92 10.83 -13.26 -1.10
CA SER A 92 10.04 -12.97 0.09
C SER A 92 10.92 -12.38 1.19
N MET A 93 10.40 -11.39 1.92
CA MET A 93 11.07 -10.79 3.06
C MET A 93 10.29 -11.13 4.33
N LEU A 94 10.96 -11.75 5.28
CA LEU A 94 10.41 -12.10 6.60
C LEU A 94 10.94 -11.12 7.65
N GLY A 95 10.10 -10.75 8.64
CA GLY A 95 10.49 -9.84 9.72
C GLY A 95 10.57 -8.36 9.33
N ALA A 96 10.06 -7.99 8.14
CA ALA A 96 10.01 -6.61 7.67
C ALA A 96 9.14 -5.73 8.59
N ARG A 97 9.67 -4.57 8.99
CA ARG A 97 8.91 -3.51 9.65
C ARG A 97 8.69 -2.36 8.69
N THR A 98 7.57 -2.40 7.96
CA THR A 98 7.21 -1.36 7.01
C THR A 98 7.00 -0.01 7.70
N ARG A 99 7.38 1.07 7.02
CA ARG A 99 7.20 2.43 7.54
C ARG A 99 5.72 2.80 7.47
N ALA A 100 5.06 2.82 8.62
CA ALA A 100 3.74 3.42 8.80
C ALA A 100 3.86 4.75 9.55
N VAL A 101 3.02 5.72 9.19
CA VAL A 101 2.81 6.95 9.96
C VAL A 101 1.53 6.76 10.75
N GLN A 102 1.64 6.77 12.09
CA GLN A 102 0.48 6.70 12.97
C GLN A 102 0.02 8.11 13.32
N VAL A 103 -1.24 8.40 13.04
CA VAL A 103 -1.89 9.66 13.41
C VAL A 103 -2.78 9.40 14.62
N SER A 104 -2.37 9.89 15.79
CA SER A 104 -3.15 9.82 17.02
C SER A 104 -3.92 11.12 17.20
N VAL A 105 -5.25 11.02 17.39
CA VAL A 105 -6.13 12.20 17.47
C VAL A 105 -6.70 12.35 18.87
N ASP A 106 -6.69 13.58 19.38
CA ASP A 106 -7.29 13.93 20.67
C ASP A 106 -8.78 14.26 20.49
N ILE A 107 -9.65 13.42 21.07
CA ILE A 107 -11.11 13.55 20.98
C ILE A 107 -11.61 14.81 21.69
N GLY A 108 -10.96 15.25 22.76
CA GLY A 108 -11.30 16.48 23.48
C GLY A 108 -11.09 17.71 22.62
N LYS A 109 -9.95 17.78 21.93
CA LYS A 109 -9.67 18.87 20.97
C LYS A 109 -10.64 18.85 19.79
N LEU A 110 -10.93 17.67 19.22
CA LEU A 110 -11.91 17.56 18.13
C LEU A 110 -13.27 18.16 18.52
N ARG A 111 -13.77 17.82 19.71
CA ARG A 111 -15.05 18.37 20.21
C ARG A 111 -15.00 19.88 20.39
N ALA A 112 -13.89 20.42 20.89
CA ALA A 112 -13.72 21.87 21.06
C ALA A 112 -13.80 22.64 19.71
N TYR A 113 -13.40 22.00 18.61
CA TYR A 113 -13.49 22.55 17.25
C TYR A 113 -14.74 22.06 16.47
N ASN A 114 -15.68 21.37 17.13
CA ASN A 114 -16.85 20.76 16.50
C ASN A 114 -16.51 19.84 15.30
N LEU A 115 -15.41 19.10 15.41
CA LEU A 115 -14.91 18.17 14.40
C LEU A 115 -15.13 16.71 14.81
N THR A 116 -15.22 15.84 13.82
CA THR A 116 -15.31 14.38 13.99
C THR A 116 -14.04 13.68 13.53
N ILE A 117 -13.86 12.42 13.95
CA ILE A 117 -12.76 11.58 13.43
C ILE A 117 -12.86 11.37 11.92
N ASP A 118 -14.08 11.39 11.36
CA ASP A 118 -14.30 11.25 9.93
C ASP A 118 -13.81 12.48 9.15
N ASP A 119 -13.86 13.68 9.75
CA ASP A 119 -13.31 14.89 9.15
C ASP A 119 -11.79 14.81 9.03
N VAL A 120 -11.11 14.26 10.05
CA VAL A 120 -9.67 13.99 10.01
C VAL A 120 -9.35 12.97 8.91
N ARG A 121 -10.11 11.87 8.82
CA ARG A 121 -9.95 10.85 7.78
C ARG A 121 -10.13 11.43 6.38
N LYS A 122 -11.15 12.26 6.17
CA LYS A 122 -11.42 12.96 4.90
C LYS A 122 -10.30 13.96 4.57
N ALA A 123 -9.77 14.69 5.54
CA ALA A 123 -8.67 15.61 5.34
C ALA A 123 -7.39 14.87 4.90
N LEU A 124 -7.02 13.80 5.59
CA LEU A 124 -5.90 12.93 5.22
C LEU A 124 -6.05 12.35 3.81
N GLY A 125 -7.26 11.89 3.45
CA GLY A 125 -7.55 11.38 2.11
C GLY A 125 -7.43 12.45 1.01
N ARG A 126 -7.91 13.67 1.27
CA ARG A 126 -7.86 14.79 0.30
C ARG A 126 -6.43 15.26 0.00
N GLN A 127 -5.56 15.31 1.01
CA GLN A 127 -4.20 15.82 0.86
C GLN A 127 -3.17 14.76 0.41
N ASN A 128 -3.49 13.46 0.54
CA ASN A 128 -2.67 12.38 0.00
C ASN A 128 -3.06 11.98 -1.44
N LEU A 129 -3.94 12.74 -2.09
CA LEU A 129 -4.32 12.56 -3.49
C LEU A 129 -3.34 13.29 -4.40
N GLU A 130 -2.80 12.55 -5.35
CA GLU A 130 -2.00 13.11 -6.43
C GLU A 130 -2.93 13.46 -7.60
N VAL A 131 -3.33 14.74 -7.67
CA VAL A 131 -4.24 15.22 -8.71
C VAL A 131 -3.42 15.77 -9.89
N PRO A 132 -3.63 15.33 -11.13
CA PRO A 132 -2.99 15.95 -12.29
C PRO A 132 -3.46 17.42 -12.41
N GLY A 133 -2.52 18.37 -12.40
CA GLY A 133 -2.80 19.81 -12.40
C GLY A 133 -3.19 20.40 -13.75
N GLY A 134 -3.31 19.56 -14.79
CA GLY A 134 -3.59 19.98 -16.17
C GLY A 134 -2.33 20.28 -17.00
N ARG A 135 -2.55 20.69 -18.25
CA ARG A 135 -1.49 21.04 -19.23
C ARG A 135 -1.51 22.54 -19.45
N LEU A 136 -0.37 23.21 -19.28
CA LEU A 136 -0.20 24.62 -19.62
C LEU A 136 0.45 24.73 -21.00
N ASN A 137 -0.30 25.23 -21.98
CA ASN A 137 0.18 25.44 -23.34
C ASN A 137 0.73 26.86 -23.49
N GLN A 138 2.05 27.05 -23.41
CA GLN A 138 2.73 28.26 -23.85
C GLN A 138 3.57 27.93 -25.08
N ARG A 139 3.18 28.30 -26.30
CA ARG A 139 4.04 28.06 -27.47
C ARG A 139 5.42 28.72 -27.24
N PRO A 140 6.58 28.03 -27.36
CA PRO A 140 6.85 26.71 -27.95
C PRO A 140 7.05 25.55 -26.94
N ARG A 141 6.60 25.65 -25.68
CA ARG A 141 6.77 24.63 -24.64
C ARG A 141 5.44 24.22 -23.99
N GLU A 142 5.21 22.92 -23.98
CA GLU A 142 4.14 22.33 -23.19
C GLU A 142 4.65 21.99 -21.80
N LEU A 143 4.05 22.58 -20.76
CA LEU A 143 4.38 22.28 -19.37
C LEU A 143 3.27 21.42 -18.76
N VAL A 144 3.62 20.18 -18.38
CA VAL A 144 2.75 19.34 -17.55
C VAL A 144 2.92 19.78 -16.11
N VAL A 145 1.86 20.32 -15.51
CA VAL A 145 1.87 20.75 -14.11
C VAL A 145 1.32 19.61 -13.27
N ARG A 146 2.12 19.11 -12.32
CA ARG A 146 1.72 18.11 -11.33
C ARG A 146 1.87 18.71 -9.94
N THR A 147 0.83 18.62 -9.13
CA THR A 147 0.95 18.90 -7.70
C THR A 147 1.54 17.67 -7.01
N LEU A 148 2.69 17.84 -6.34
CA LEU A 148 3.31 16.79 -5.54
C LEU A 148 2.49 16.57 -4.27
N GLY A 149 1.52 15.64 -4.32
CA GLY A 149 0.61 15.34 -3.20
C GLY A 149 1.17 14.39 -2.14
N ARG A 150 2.41 13.87 -2.30
CA ARG A 150 2.94 12.88 -1.36
C ARG A 150 3.64 13.55 -0.18
N MET A 151 3.02 13.47 1.00
CA MET A 151 3.67 13.83 2.26
C MET A 151 4.73 12.78 2.62
N GLN A 152 6.00 13.10 2.39
CA GLN A 152 7.10 12.16 2.60
C GLN A 152 7.59 12.11 4.06
N THR A 153 7.39 13.19 4.81
CA THR A 153 7.93 13.35 6.17
C THR A 153 6.82 13.46 7.20
N VAL A 154 7.07 13.01 8.43
CA VAL A 154 6.14 13.17 9.57
C VAL A 154 5.82 14.65 9.80
N LYS A 155 6.81 15.53 9.63
CA LYS A 155 6.63 16.98 9.78
C LYS A 155 5.58 17.53 8.82
N SER A 156 5.55 17.04 7.58
CA SER A 156 4.53 17.44 6.60
C SER A 156 3.10 17.14 7.06
N PHE A 157 2.90 16.06 7.83
CA PHE A 157 1.58 15.73 8.38
C PHE A 157 1.11 16.73 9.44
N ASN A 158 2.03 17.36 10.19
CA ASN A 158 1.64 18.33 11.23
C ASN A 158 1.08 19.63 10.64
N ASP A 159 1.49 19.98 9.43
CA ASP A 159 1.04 21.16 8.70
C ASP A 159 -0.25 20.88 7.89
N LEU A 160 -0.81 19.68 8.03
CA LEU A 160 -2.05 19.29 7.39
C LEU A 160 -3.24 20.03 8.01
N ILE A 161 -3.96 20.77 7.17
CA ILE A 161 -5.20 21.45 7.56
C ILE A 161 -6.33 20.42 7.60
N VAL A 162 -6.87 20.18 8.78
CA VAL A 162 -7.99 19.27 9.03
C VAL A 162 -9.32 19.95 8.67
N ALA A 163 -9.51 21.19 9.12
CA ALA A 163 -10.73 21.97 8.89
C ALA A 163 -10.47 23.47 9.08
N ASN A 164 -11.45 24.30 8.71
CA ASN A 164 -11.48 25.71 9.11
C ASN A 164 -12.57 25.89 10.17
N PHE A 165 -12.19 26.40 11.35
CA PHE A 165 -13.12 26.70 12.44
C PHE A 165 -13.10 28.20 12.72
N ALA A 166 -14.26 28.87 12.63
CA ALA A 166 -14.39 30.31 12.84
C ALA A 166 -13.40 31.17 12.01
N GLY A 167 -13.10 30.76 10.77
CA GLY A 167 -12.17 31.46 9.88
C GLY A 167 -10.69 31.18 10.14
N GLN A 168 -10.34 30.34 11.13
CA GLN A 168 -8.98 29.91 11.39
C GLN A 168 -8.74 28.46 10.95
N PRO A 169 -7.60 28.17 10.29
CA PRO A 169 -7.25 26.81 9.93
C PRO A 169 -6.85 26.00 11.18
N VAL A 170 -7.47 24.83 11.32
CA VAL A 170 -7.14 23.83 12.34
C VAL A 170 -6.19 22.82 11.71
N TYR A 171 -4.98 22.72 12.28
CA TYR A 171 -3.93 21.83 11.83
C TYR A 171 -3.97 20.49 12.60
N LEU A 172 -3.32 19.47 12.05
CA LEU A 172 -3.26 18.12 12.66
C LEU A 172 -2.42 18.02 13.95
N LYS A 173 -1.59 19.03 14.23
CA LYS A 173 -0.64 19.07 15.37
C LYS A 173 -1.28 19.15 16.77
#